data_AF-A0A497NZX7-F1
#
_entry.id   AF-A0A497NZX7-F1
#
_cell.length_a   1.000
_cell.length_b   1.000
_cell.length_c   1.000
_cell.angle_alpha   90.00
_cell.angle_beta   90.00
_cell.angle_gamma   90.00
#
_symmetry.space_group_name_H-M   'P 1'
#
loop_
_entity.id
_entity.type
_entity.pdbx_description
1 polymer ?
#
loop_
_entity_poly.entity_id
_entity_poly.type
_entity_poly.pdbx_seq_one_letter_code
_entity_poly.pdbx_strand_id
1 'polypeptide(L)'
;MGTNFYMIYNKCDCCDRFDSAHIGKNSGGWQFSFQSIRPEISYWSPDGCLAVSDPKEIIVSSWKDWEKLLKLEENSIRDEYERPVSYLELKKIVEGSMKKKTNKNHTIECKDDYDDGDLPYLDSEGYSFVNYDFS
;
A
#
# COMPACT_ATOMS: atom_id res chain seq x y z
N MET A 1 9.46 7.73 -13.58
CA MET A 1 8.07 7.28 -13.55
C MET A 1 8.04 5.92 -12.87
N GLY A 2 7.12 5.74 -11.94
CA GLY A 2 6.90 4.47 -11.24
C GLY A 2 5.43 4.10 -11.33
N THR A 3 5.11 2.83 -11.08
CA THR A 3 3.75 2.30 -11.21
C THR A 3 3.15 2.03 -9.84
N ASN A 4 1.98 2.60 -9.59
CA ASN A 4 1.18 2.34 -8.40
C ASN A 4 0.36 1.05 -8.56
N PHE A 5 0.11 0.36 -7.45
CA PHE A 5 -0.71 -0.86 -7.41
C PHE A 5 -1.80 -0.71 -6.37
N TYR A 6 -2.99 -1.19 -6.70
CA TYR A 6 -4.20 -1.05 -5.88
C TYR A 6 -4.84 -2.41 -5.65
N MET A 7 -5.32 -2.64 -4.43
CA MET A 7 -6.19 -3.75 -4.08
C MET A 7 -7.63 -3.28 -4.23
N ILE A 8 -8.41 -4.01 -5.00
CA ILE A 8 -9.86 -3.82 -5.14
C ILE A 8 -10.57 -4.80 -4.22
N TYR A 9 -11.47 -4.29 -3.38
CA TYR A 9 -12.23 -5.06 -2.39
C TYR A 9 -13.68 -4.55 -2.29
N ASN A 10 -14.52 -5.22 -1.49
CA ASN A 10 -15.92 -4.85 -1.28
C ASN A 10 -16.71 -4.60 -2.59
N LYS A 11 -16.62 -5.54 -3.53
CA LYS A 11 -17.30 -5.43 -4.83
C LYS A 11 -18.81 -5.67 -4.64
N CYS A 12 -19.66 -4.75 -5.10
CA CYS A 12 -21.10 -5.02 -5.21
C CYS A 12 -21.39 -5.79 -6.49
N ASP A 13 -21.99 -6.97 -6.34
CA ASP A 13 -22.54 -7.76 -7.45
C ASP A 13 -23.63 -7.01 -8.25
N CYS A 14 -24.20 -5.96 -7.65
CA CYS A 14 -25.35 -5.24 -8.15
C CYS A 14 -25.02 -4.05 -9.08
N CYS A 15 -23.87 -3.40 -8.90
CA CYS A 15 -23.62 -2.10 -9.51
C CYS A 15 -22.15 -1.80 -9.83
N ASP A 16 -21.31 -2.85 -9.90
CA ASP A 16 -19.86 -2.77 -10.19
C ASP A 16 -19.08 -1.78 -9.30
N ARG A 17 -19.69 -1.33 -8.20
CA ARG A 17 -19.01 -0.51 -7.19
C ARG A 17 -18.05 -1.37 -6.43
N PHE A 18 -16.90 -0.80 -6.11
CA PHE A 18 -15.87 -1.42 -5.29
C PHE A 18 -15.14 -0.35 -4.51
N ASP A 19 -14.52 -0.77 -3.42
CA ASP A 19 -13.54 0.03 -2.71
C ASP A 19 -12.14 -0.33 -3.20
N SER A 20 -11.20 0.61 -3.03
CA SER A 20 -9.81 0.41 -3.43
C SER A 20 -8.86 0.88 -2.34
N ALA A 21 -7.82 0.10 -2.07
CA ALA A 21 -6.72 0.48 -1.20
C ALA A 21 -5.42 0.54 -2.00
N HIS A 22 -4.64 1.61 -1.82
CA HIS A 22 -3.31 1.74 -2.41
C HIS A 22 -2.39 0.72 -1.72
N ILE A 23 -1.78 -0.19 -2.49
CA ILE A 23 -0.82 -1.18 -1.98
C ILE A 23 0.57 -0.53 -1.86
N GLY A 24 0.96 0.21 -2.89
CA GLY A 24 2.25 0.88 -2.95
C GLY A 24 2.73 1.07 -4.39
N LYS A 25 3.98 1.53 -4.51
CA LYS A 25 4.58 1.99 -5.76
C LYS A 25 5.87 1.25 -6.08
N ASN A 26 6.04 0.93 -7.36
CA ASN A 26 7.28 0.44 -7.94
C ASN A 26 7.93 1.54 -8.80
N SER A 27 9.03 2.14 -8.33
CA SER A 27 9.75 3.19 -9.05
C SER A 27 11.09 2.70 -9.59
N GLY A 28 11.44 3.10 -10.81
CA GLY A 28 12.72 2.72 -11.43
C GLY A 28 13.92 3.14 -10.57
N GLY A 29 14.79 2.19 -10.21
CA GLY A 29 15.95 2.42 -9.34
C GLY A 29 15.63 2.42 -7.84
N TRP A 30 14.39 2.11 -7.46
CA TRP A 30 13.95 2.02 -6.07
C TRP A 30 13.44 0.62 -5.74
N GLN A 31 13.53 0.26 -4.47
CA GLN A 31 12.78 -0.85 -3.91
C GLN A 31 11.30 -0.49 -3.89
N PHE A 32 10.43 -1.50 -3.88
CA PHE A 32 9.00 -1.29 -3.74
C PHE A 32 8.71 -0.60 -2.40
N SER A 33 7.88 0.45 -2.45
CA SER A 33 7.45 1.18 -1.26
C SER A 33 5.97 0.96 -1.04
N PHE A 34 5.62 0.42 0.12
CA PHE A 34 4.26 0.09 0.51
C PHE A 34 3.55 1.28 1.13
N GLN A 35 2.24 1.32 0.92
CA GLN A 35 1.34 2.12 1.73
C GLN A 35 0.96 1.30 2.97
N SER A 36 0.98 1.93 4.13
CA SER A 36 0.39 1.35 5.34
C SER A 36 -1.09 1.73 5.45
N ILE A 37 -1.89 0.82 6.01
CA ILE A 37 -3.30 1.08 6.34
C ILE A 37 -3.38 1.12 7.86
N ARG A 38 -3.71 2.28 8.42
CA ARG A 38 -3.87 2.48 9.87
C ARG A 38 -5.22 3.16 10.15
N PRO A 39 -6.05 2.63 11.07
CA PRO A 39 -7.31 3.24 11.48
C PRO A 39 -7.13 4.64 12.10
N GLU A 40 -5.96 4.89 12.70
CA GLU A 40 -5.74 6.07 13.56
C GLU A 40 -5.30 7.34 12.81
N ILE A 41 -5.14 7.33 11.49
CA ILE A 41 -4.87 8.57 10.75
C ILE A 41 -6.22 9.21 10.41
N SER A 42 -6.71 9.97 11.39
CA SER A 42 -7.91 10.79 11.30
C SER A 42 -7.84 11.70 10.08
N TYR A 43 -8.67 11.42 9.07
CA TYR A 43 -9.03 12.44 8.09
C TYR A 43 -9.71 13.59 8.82
N TRP A 44 -9.14 14.80 8.72
CA TRP A 44 -9.90 16.01 9.01
C TRP A 44 -10.94 16.18 7.89
N SER A 45 -12.19 15.84 8.19
CA SER A 45 -13.34 16.21 7.37
C SER A 45 -13.83 17.61 7.79
N PRO A 46 -13.95 18.60 6.89
CA PRO A 46 -14.43 19.96 7.19
C PRO A 46 -15.81 20.02 7.87
N ASP A 47 -16.56 18.94 7.79
CA ASP A 47 -17.98 18.79 8.06
C ASP A 47 -18.28 17.92 9.29
N GLY A 48 -17.25 17.48 10.04
CA GLY A 48 -17.41 16.91 11.39
C GLY A 48 -18.28 15.66 11.51
N CYS A 49 -18.65 15.04 10.39
CA CYS A 49 -19.43 13.81 10.37
C CYS A 49 -18.50 12.61 10.57
N LEU A 50 -18.32 12.25 11.84
CA LEU A 50 -17.63 11.04 12.28
C LEU A 50 -18.47 9.81 11.88
N ALA A 51 -18.24 9.26 10.70
CA ALA A 51 -18.76 7.95 10.36
C ALA A 51 -17.77 6.89 10.84
N VAL A 52 -17.90 6.45 12.09
CA VAL A 52 -17.35 5.16 12.52
C VAL A 52 -18.40 4.45 13.37
N SER A 53 -19.26 3.70 12.71
CA SER A 53 -19.97 2.58 13.32
C SER A 53 -19.44 1.31 12.65
N ASP A 54 -18.41 0.74 13.27
CA ASP A 54 -17.72 -0.53 13.00
C ASP A 54 -16.97 -0.73 11.67
N PRO A 55 -15.63 -0.77 11.76
CA PRO A 55 -14.82 -1.65 10.94
C PRO A 55 -13.95 -2.53 11.84
N LYS A 56 -13.91 -3.85 11.58
CA LYS A 56 -12.77 -4.67 12.03
C LYS A 56 -11.51 -3.97 11.51
N GLU A 57 -10.73 -3.37 12.39
CA GLU A 57 -9.56 -2.57 12.07
C GLU A 57 -8.53 -3.40 11.30
N ILE A 58 -8.57 -3.36 9.97
CA ILE A 58 -7.54 -3.97 9.14
C ILE A 58 -6.33 -3.03 9.20
N ILE A 59 -5.42 -3.31 10.12
CA ILE A 59 -4.10 -2.67 10.16
C ILE A 59 -3.19 -3.43 9.20
N VAL A 60 -2.62 -2.72 8.24
CA VAL A 60 -1.61 -3.26 7.32
C VAL A 60 -0.31 -2.50 7.54
N SER A 61 0.64 -3.16 8.19
CA SER A 61 1.92 -2.56 8.57
C SER A 61 3.14 -3.40 8.16
N SER A 62 2.93 -4.49 7.42
CA SER A 62 4.00 -5.35 6.93
C SER A 62 3.65 -5.97 5.59
N TRP A 63 4.68 -6.41 4.85
CA TRP A 63 4.44 -7.12 3.59
C TRP A 63 3.63 -8.40 3.82
N LYS A 64 3.89 -9.08 4.94
CA LYS A 64 3.15 -10.27 5.36
C LYS A 64 1.65 -10.01 5.57
N ASP A 65 1.26 -8.83 6.03
CA ASP A 65 -0.15 -8.47 6.19
C ASP A 65 -0.81 -8.19 4.84
N TRP A 66 -0.10 -7.48 3.95
CA TRP A 66 -0.51 -7.36 2.55
C TRP A 66 -0.67 -8.74 1.89
N GLU A 67 0.28 -9.66 2.05
CA GLU A 67 0.17 -11.00 1.47
C GLU A 67 -1.08 -11.76 1.94
N LYS A 68 -1.50 -11.59 3.20
CA LYS A 68 -2.72 -12.24 3.71
C LYS A 68 -3.95 -11.69 2.99
N LEU A 69 -4.05 -10.37 2.85
CA LEU A 69 -5.20 -9.72 2.23
C LEU A 69 -5.26 -9.99 0.72
N LEU A 70 -4.13 -9.91 0.04
CA LEU A 70 -4.03 -10.05 -1.41
C LEU A 70 -4.27 -11.48 -1.91
N LYS A 71 -4.23 -12.47 -1.01
CA LYS A 71 -4.54 -13.87 -1.30
C LYS A 71 -6.03 -14.21 -1.14
N LEU A 72 -6.84 -13.32 -0.57
CA LEU A 72 -8.27 -13.54 -0.44
C LEU A 72 -8.92 -13.50 -1.81
N GLU A 73 -9.82 -14.45 -2.10
CA GLU A 73 -10.44 -14.60 -3.42
C GLU A 73 -11.36 -13.44 -3.78
N GLU A 74 -11.96 -12.76 -2.79
CA GLU A 74 -12.76 -11.55 -3.02
C GLU A 74 -11.94 -10.37 -3.57
N ASN A 75 -10.63 -10.37 -3.32
CA ASN A 75 -9.75 -9.25 -3.64
C ASN A 75 -9.10 -9.44 -5.01
N SER A 76 -8.89 -8.34 -5.72
CA SER A 76 -8.13 -8.34 -6.98
C SER A 76 -7.15 -7.19 -7.03
N ILE A 77 -6.00 -7.37 -7.68
CA ILE A 77 -4.99 -6.32 -7.80
C ILE A 77 -5.10 -5.67 -9.18
N ARG A 78 -4.96 -4.35 -9.23
CA ARG A 78 -4.81 -3.58 -10.46
C ARG A 78 -3.59 -2.69 -10.38
N ASP A 79 -3.00 -2.37 -11.52
CA ASP A 79 -2.01 -1.29 -11.61
C ASP A 79 -2.68 0.08 -11.82
N GLU A 80 -1.86 1.12 -11.90
CA GLU A 80 -2.29 2.51 -12.15
C GLU A 80 -3.07 2.72 -13.45
N TYR A 81 -2.99 1.78 -14.39
CA TYR A 81 -3.70 1.81 -15.67
C TYR A 81 -4.91 0.87 -15.68
N GLU A 82 -5.38 0.49 -14.49
CA GLU A 82 -6.50 -0.44 -14.25
C GLU A 82 -6.28 -1.85 -14.81
N ARG A 83 -5.05 -2.21 -15.18
CA ARG A 83 -4.76 -3.53 -15.73
C ARG A 83 -4.73 -4.54 -14.59
N PRO A 84 -5.36 -5.72 -14.75
CA PRO A 84 -5.32 -6.75 -13.73
C PRO A 84 -3.89 -7.26 -13.53
N VAL A 85 -3.49 -7.41 -12.27
CA VAL A 85 -2.20 -7.96 -11.87
C VAL A 85 -2.47 -9.15 -10.97
N SER A 86 -1.83 -10.29 -11.23
CA SER A 86 -1.93 -11.42 -10.31
C SER A 86 -1.09 -11.19 -9.06
N TYR A 87 -1.47 -11.81 -7.94
CA TYR A 87 -0.67 -11.79 -6.71
C TYR A 87 0.77 -12.26 -6.96
N LEU A 88 0.96 -13.29 -7.80
CA LEU A 88 2.30 -13.81 -8.13
C LEU A 88 3.14 -12.81 -8.93
N GLU A 89 2.54 -12.01 -9.82
CA GLU A 89 3.23 -10.96 -10.55
C GLU A 89 3.63 -9.82 -9.61
N LEU A 90 2.71 -9.35 -8.77
CA LEU A 90 3.04 -8.33 -7.77
C LEU A 90 4.14 -8.80 -6.83
N LYS A 91 4.06 -10.03 -6.33
CA LYS A 91 5.10 -10.63 -5.47
C LYS A 91 6.47 -10.64 -6.15
N LYS A 92 6.53 -11.01 -7.44
CA LYS A 92 7.78 -10.98 -8.21
C LYS A 92 8.33 -9.55 -8.34
N ILE A 93 7.47 -8.54 -8.49
CA ILE A 93 7.86 -7.13 -8.55
C ILE A 93 8.45 -6.69 -7.20
N VAL A 94 7.70 -6.92 -6.11
CA VAL A 94 8.10 -6.59 -4.73
C VAL A 94 9.44 -7.23 -4.39
N GLU A 95 9.53 -8.56 -4.41
CA GLU A 95 10.75 -9.27 -4.03
C GLU A 95 11.90 -9.04 -5.01
N GLY A 96 11.58 -8.88 -6.30
CA GLY A 96 12.56 -8.61 -7.34
C GLY A 96 13.22 -7.24 -7.15
N SER A 97 12.46 -6.24 -6.68
CA SER A 97 12.98 -4.91 -6.37
C SER A 97 13.92 -4.93 -5.17
N MET A 98 13.64 -5.75 -4.15
CA MET A 98 14.48 -5.90 -2.95
C MET A 98 15.82 -6.57 -3.25
N LYS A 99 15.84 -7.57 -4.14
CA LYS A 99 17.06 -8.33 -4.49
C LYS A 99 18.09 -7.51 -5.27
N LYS A 100 17.68 -6.41 -5.90
CA LYS A 100 18.58 -5.53 -6.66
C LYS A 100 19.34 -4.61 -5.71
N LYS A 101 20.62 -4.91 -5.46
CA LYS A 101 21.49 -4.08 -4.59
C LYS A 101 21.65 -2.63 -5.05
N THR A 102 21.41 -2.35 -6.33
CA THR A 102 21.45 -1.00 -6.90
C THR A 102 20.20 -0.19 -6.58
N ASN A 103 19.12 -0.84 -6.15
CA ASN A 103 17.87 -0.16 -5.84
C ASN A 103 17.97 0.52 -4.47
N LYS A 104 17.58 1.79 -4.46
CA LYS A 104 17.48 2.63 -3.26
C LYS A 104 16.26 2.23 -2.43
N ASN A 105 16.39 2.24 -1.10
CA ASN A 105 15.26 2.06 -0.20
C ASN A 105 14.73 3.44 0.21
N HIS A 106 13.44 3.71 -0.03
CA HIS A 106 12.85 5.02 0.22
C HIS A 106 12.96 5.46 1.68
N THR A 107 12.61 4.58 2.64
CA THR A 107 12.71 4.89 4.07
C THR A 107 14.14 5.23 4.49
N ILE A 108 15.14 4.52 3.95
CA ILE A 108 16.55 4.75 4.31
C ILE A 108 17.09 6.06 3.69
N GLU A 109 16.78 6.29 2.42
CA GLU A 109 17.35 7.41 1.65
C GLU A 109 16.70 8.75 2.00
N CYS A 110 15.41 8.75 2.34
CA CYS A 110 14.66 9.96 2.64
C CYS A 110 14.43 10.18 4.14
N LYS A 111 15.10 9.42 5.03
CA LYS A 111 14.91 9.50 6.48
C LYS A 111 15.06 10.92 7.06
N ASP A 112 15.93 11.74 6.45
CA ASP A 112 16.27 13.09 6.91
C ASP A 112 15.32 14.15 6.31
N ASP A 113 14.42 13.77 5.39
CA ASP A 113 13.49 14.65 4.68
C ASP A 113 12.12 14.77 5.39
N TYR A 114 11.89 14.01 6.47
CA TYR A 114 10.60 13.94 7.16
C TYR A 114 10.68 14.49 8.59
N ASP A 115 9.71 15.32 8.96
CA ASP A 115 9.50 15.76 10.35
C ASP A 115 8.79 14.67 11.19
N ASP A 116 9.11 14.61 12.49
CA ASP A 116 8.91 13.54 13.49
C ASP A 116 7.52 12.84 13.63
N GLY A 117 6.50 13.17 12.84
CA GLY A 117 5.13 12.66 13.01
C GLY A 117 4.88 11.28 12.39
N ASP A 118 4.78 11.23 11.05
CA ASP A 118 4.33 10.07 10.28
C ASP A 118 5.44 9.53 9.37
N LEU A 119 6.58 9.23 10.02
CA LEU A 119 7.79 8.81 9.33
C LEU A 119 7.58 7.48 8.59
N PRO A 120 8.11 7.36 7.36
CA PRO A 120 8.30 6.07 6.73
C PRO A 120 9.05 5.12 7.67
N TYR A 121 8.70 3.84 7.63
CA TYR A 121 9.34 2.82 8.45
C TYR A 121 9.71 1.61 7.61
N LEU A 122 10.53 0.74 8.20
CA LEU A 122 10.84 -0.57 7.64
C LEU A 122 10.07 -1.61 8.43
N ASP A 123 9.47 -2.58 7.75
CA ASP A 123 8.96 -3.78 8.44
C ASP A 123 10.11 -4.70 8.89
N SER A 124 9.78 -5.80 9.57
CA SER A 124 10.77 -6.76 10.06
C SER A 124 11.61 -7.43 8.96
N GLU A 125 11.15 -7.40 7.71
CA GLU A 125 11.83 -7.97 6.55
C GLU A 125 12.59 -6.90 5.73
N GLY A 126 12.54 -5.63 6.17
CA GLY A 126 13.23 -4.50 5.54
C GLY A 126 12.47 -3.85 4.40
N TYR A 127 11.19 -4.16 4.21
CA TYR A 127 10.35 -3.48 3.23
C TYR A 127 9.99 -2.08 3.71
N SER A 128 10.00 -1.10 2.78
CA SER A 128 9.68 0.29 3.07
C SER A 128 8.17 0.51 3.11
N PHE A 129 7.69 1.15 4.16
CA PHE A 129 6.29 1.54 4.36
C PHE A 129 6.19 3.04 4.58
N VAL A 130 5.15 3.66 4.03
CA VAL A 130 4.78 5.06 4.28
C VAL A 130 3.33 5.16 4.73
N ASN A 131 2.98 6.26 5.40
CA ASN A 131 1.63 6.50 5.93
C ASN A 131 0.83 7.50 5.07
N TYR A 132 1.42 8.09 4.04
CA TYR A 132 0.83 9.12 3.18
C TYR A 132 0.96 8.73 1.71
N ASP A 133 0.12 9.33 0.85
CA ASP A 133 0.06 8.97 -0.57
C ASP A 133 1.34 9.34 -1.33
N PHE A 134 1.75 8.46 -2.25
CA PHE A 134 2.79 8.75 -3.24
C PHE A 134 2.19 9.50 -4.44
N SER A 135 2.84 10.60 -4.87
CA SER A 135 2.63 11.18 -6.20
C SER A 135 3.54 10.53 -7.24
#